data_AF-A0A3P6ICD9-F1
#
_entry.id   AF-A0A3P6ICD9-F1
#
_cell.length_a   1.000
_cell.length_b   1.000
_cell.length_c   1.000
_cell.angle_alpha   90.00
_cell.angle_beta   90.00
_cell.angle_gamma   90.00
#
_symmetry.space_group_name_H-M   'P 1'
#
loop_
_entity.id
_entity.type
_entity.pdbx_description
1 polymer ?
#
loop_
_entity_poly.entity_id
_entity_poly.type
_entity_poly.pdbx_seq_one_letter_code
_entity_poly.pdbx_strand_id
1 'polypeptide(L)'
;MSEIQSGVFPDGPIALDCEMVGVGPRRQNALGRVSIVDYNGRVVYDVISKPEEEITDFRTRWSGITRPDMRRAISFATVREEVRAIIEGRILVGHAIENDFRVLHISHPAILTRDTSTSKYTKFEAGFSDVEQVSLKRLAKALLNLDIQTKAHDSVEDARVTLAVYKLVEAQWEEEIKNLPRVIGNSGAALSEIQSGVFPDGPIALDCEMVGVGPRRQNALGRVSIVDYNGRVVYDVISKPEEEITDFRTQWSGIRESTMHRAIPFALVKDQVRMVVKDRVVVGHALKNDLKVLGLDHPADLRRDTGTAPYAKRKAGLPPKGPIALRRLAHALLSLKIQTAEHSSIEDASVTMAIYKLVEKEWEEDILRQSVKNRRRQL
;
A
#
# COMPACT_ATOMS: atom_id res chain seq x y z
N MET A 1 -21.09 -22.52 -12.94
CA MET A 1 -20.73 -21.14 -13.36
C MET A 1 -19.48 -20.78 -12.59
N SER A 2 -18.45 -20.23 -13.23
CA SER A 2 -17.20 -19.91 -12.53
C SER A 2 -17.50 -18.93 -11.39
N GLU A 3 -16.88 -19.13 -10.23
CA GLU A 3 -17.07 -18.28 -9.02
C GLU A 3 -16.88 -16.78 -9.35
N ILE A 4 -16.01 -16.49 -10.34
CA ILE A 4 -15.76 -15.17 -10.92
C ILE A 4 -17.04 -14.49 -11.45
N GLN A 5 -17.94 -15.22 -12.13
CA GLN A 5 -19.20 -14.67 -12.64
C GLN A 5 -20.22 -14.37 -11.54
N SER A 6 -20.11 -15.04 -10.39
CA SER A 6 -21.00 -14.82 -9.25
C SER A 6 -20.56 -13.64 -8.38
N GLY A 7 -19.28 -13.24 -8.44
CA GLY A 7 -18.70 -12.19 -7.60
C GLY A 7 -18.66 -12.51 -6.11
N VAL A 8 -19.03 -13.73 -5.70
CA VAL A 8 -19.02 -14.19 -4.32
C VAL A 8 -17.83 -15.11 -4.13
N PHE A 9 -16.85 -14.66 -3.34
CA PHE A 9 -15.67 -15.44 -2.98
C PHE A 9 -15.75 -15.87 -1.49
N PRO A 10 -15.17 -17.02 -1.12
CA PRO A 10 -15.10 -17.42 0.29
C PRO A 10 -14.39 -16.37 1.14
N ASP A 11 -14.89 -16.16 2.36
CA ASP A 11 -14.25 -15.27 3.33
C ASP A 11 -12.85 -15.78 3.74
N GLY A 12 -11.97 -14.83 4.09
CA GLY A 12 -10.63 -15.10 4.61
C GLY A 12 -9.48 -14.75 3.67
N PRO A 13 -8.23 -14.86 4.15
CA PRO A 13 -7.04 -14.62 3.35
C PRO A 13 -6.96 -15.52 2.12
N ILE A 14 -6.43 -14.97 1.03
CA ILE A 14 -6.09 -15.69 -0.20
C ILE A 14 -4.59 -15.61 -0.44
N ALA A 15 -4.03 -16.56 -1.20
CA ALA A 15 -2.64 -16.48 -1.62
C ALA A 15 -2.52 -16.44 -3.14
N LEU A 16 -1.56 -15.64 -3.63
CA LEU A 16 -1.30 -15.42 -5.04
C LEU A 16 0.16 -15.67 -5.36
N ASP A 17 0.40 -16.31 -6.51
CA ASP A 17 1.72 -16.47 -7.11
C ASP A 17 1.63 -16.39 -8.64
N CYS A 18 2.64 -15.79 -9.27
CA CYS A 18 2.76 -15.66 -10.71
C CYS A 18 4.04 -16.30 -11.26
N GLU A 19 3.90 -16.97 -12.40
CA GLU A 19 5.03 -17.36 -13.23
C GLU A 19 5.28 -16.32 -14.32
N MET A 20 6.55 -15.97 -14.54
CA MET A 20 6.95 -14.96 -15.52
C MET A 20 7.60 -15.56 -16.76
N VAL A 21 7.28 -14.98 -17.92
CA VAL A 21 7.97 -15.17 -19.19
C VAL A 21 8.81 -13.93 -19.52
N GLY A 22 9.76 -14.08 -20.44
CA GLY A 22 10.56 -12.99 -20.98
C GLY A 22 9.97 -12.44 -22.28
N VAL A 23 9.76 -11.13 -22.34
CA VAL A 23 9.24 -10.43 -23.53
C VAL A 23 10.21 -9.40 -24.10
N GLY A 24 10.13 -9.19 -25.40
CA GLY A 24 10.92 -8.22 -26.14
C GLY A 24 12.44 -8.49 -26.16
N PRO A 25 13.24 -7.56 -26.73
CA PRO A 25 14.66 -7.77 -26.97
C PRO A 25 15.50 -7.82 -25.68
N ARG A 26 15.02 -7.20 -24.60
CA ARG A 26 15.68 -7.21 -23.27
C ARG A 26 15.18 -8.31 -22.35
N ARG A 27 14.29 -9.20 -22.81
CA ARG A 27 13.67 -10.29 -22.02
C ARG A 27 13.09 -9.80 -20.70
N GLN A 28 12.34 -8.70 -20.75
CA GLN A 28 11.69 -8.11 -19.58
C GLN A 28 10.66 -9.11 -19.01
N ASN A 29 10.44 -9.08 -17.70
CA ASN A 29 9.45 -9.96 -17.06
C ASN A 29 8.04 -9.56 -17.49
N ALA A 30 7.26 -10.52 -17.97
CA ALA A 30 5.83 -10.37 -18.19
C ALA A 30 5.07 -11.56 -17.61
N LEU A 31 3.79 -11.37 -17.32
CA LEU A 31 2.95 -12.40 -16.73
C LEU A 31 2.73 -13.57 -17.70
N GLY A 32 3.12 -14.78 -17.29
CA GLY A 32 2.87 -16.01 -18.02
C GLY A 32 1.74 -16.86 -17.44
N ARG A 33 1.67 -17.00 -16.12
CA ARG A 33 0.60 -17.71 -15.40
C ARG A 33 0.36 -17.03 -14.06
N VAL A 34 -0.88 -17.01 -13.59
CA VAL A 34 -1.23 -16.56 -12.24
C VAL A 34 -2.12 -17.61 -11.59
N SER A 35 -1.83 -17.91 -10.32
CA SER A 35 -2.63 -18.79 -9.48
C SER A 35 -3.05 -18.08 -8.21
N ILE A 36 -4.32 -18.23 -7.82
CA ILE A 36 -4.88 -17.76 -6.56
C ILE A 36 -5.56 -18.92 -5.86
N VAL A 37 -5.25 -19.11 -4.57
CA VAL A 37 -5.87 -20.12 -3.71
C VAL A 37 -6.61 -19.48 -2.54
N ASP A 38 -7.70 -20.12 -2.11
CA ASP A 38 -8.45 -19.74 -0.91
C ASP A 38 -7.69 -20.11 0.38
N TYR A 39 -8.25 -19.72 1.53
CA TYR A 39 -7.66 -20.05 2.83
C TYR A 39 -7.50 -21.57 3.06
N ASN A 40 -8.28 -22.41 2.40
CA ASN A 40 -8.16 -23.87 2.49
C ASN A 40 -7.16 -24.46 1.47
N GLY A 41 -6.52 -23.63 0.66
CA GLY A 41 -5.61 -24.04 -0.41
C GLY A 41 -6.32 -24.54 -1.68
N ARG A 42 -7.64 -24.33 -1.81
CA ARG A 42 -8.40 -24.65 -3.01
C ARG A 42 -8.13 -23.59 -4.08
N VAL A 43 -8.00 -24.02 -5.33
CA VAL A 43 -7.74 -23.11 -6.45
C VAL A 43 -8.99 -22.29 -6.73
N VAL A 44 -8.89 -20.98 -6.57
CA VAL A 44 -9.93 -19.99 -6.94
C VAL A 44 -9.71 -19.53 -8.38
N TYR A 45 -8.44 -19.37 -8.76
CA TYR A 45 -8.05 -18.89 -10.08
C TYR A 45 -6.73 -19.51 -10.50
N ASP A 46 -6.64 -20.01 -11.73
CA ASP A 46 -5.41 -20.54 -12.31
C ASP A 46 -5.48 -20.42 -13.82
N VAL A 47 -4.78 -19.44 -14.38
CA VAL A 47 -4.86 -19.12 -15.80
C VAL A 47 -3.50 -18.81 -16.39
N ILE A 48 -3.38 -19.08 -17.68
CA ILE A 48 -2.22 -18.71 -18.48
C ILE A 48 -2.54 -17.37 -19.16
N SER A 49 -1.65 -16.41 -18.98
CA SER A 49 -1.76 -15.07 -19.55
C SER A 49 -0.97 -15.00 -20.85
N LYS A 50 -1.54 -14.33 -21.84
CA LYS A 50 -0.81 -13.90 -23.04
C LYS A 50 -0.38 -12.43 -22.84
N PRO A 51 0.92 -12.16 -22.64
CA PRO A 51 1.45 -10.79 -22.59
C PRO A 51 1.10 -9.99 -23.85
N GLU A 52 1.09 -8.66 -23.72
CA GLU A 52 0.89 -7.74 -24.84
C GLU A 52 2.08 -7.77 -25.80
N GLU A 53 3.31 -7.84 -25.27
CA GLU A 53 4.52 -7.97 -26.08
C GLU A 53 4.82 -9.43 -26.49
N GLU A 54 5.60 -9.58 -27.55
CA GLU A 54 6.04 -10.89 -28.02
C GLU A 54 6.93 -11.59 -26.98
N ILE A 55 6.57 -12.85 -26.66
CA ILE A 55 7.36 -13.73 -25.81
C ILE A 55 8.62 -14.17 -26.56
N THR A 56 9.78 -13.73 -26.07
CA THR A 56 11.09 -14.09 -26.60
C THR A 56 11.75 -15.23 -25.81
N ASP A 57 11.33 -15.46 -24.56
CA ASP A 57 11.85 -16.51 -23.69
C ASP A 57 10.75 -17.04 -22.76
N PHE A 58 10.36 -18.31 -22.90
CA PHE A 58 9.33 -18.90 -22.04
C PHE A 58 9.81 -19.16 -20.62
N ARG A 59 11.13 -19.19 -20.39
CA ARG A 59 11.73 -19.51 -19.09
C ARG A 59 11.23 -20.83 -18.50
N THR A 60 10.92 -21.80 -19.35
CA THR A 60 10.22 -23.04 -19.00
C THR A 60 10.84 -23.81 -17.83
N ARG A 61 12.17 -23.76 -17.65
CA ARG A 61 12.83 -24.40 -16.49
C ARG A 61 12.41 -23.82 -15.14
N TRP A 62 11.93 -22.57 -15.13
CA TRP A 62 11.40 -21.88 -13.96
C TRP A 62 9.88 -21.79 -14.05
N SER A 63 9.33 -21.23 -15.12
CA SER A 63 7.90 -20.94 -15.23
C SER A 63 7.00 -22.17 -15.41
N GLY A 64 7.57 -23.29 -15.88
CA GLY A 64 6.80 -24.45 -16.34
C GLY A 64 6.00 -24.22 -17.63
N ILE A 65 5.99 -22.99 -18.18
CA ILE A 65 5.19 -22.61 -19.34
C ILE A 65 5.90 -23.00 -20.64
N THR A 66 5.14 -23.56 -21.57
CA THR A 66 5.61 -23.96 -22.90
C THR A 66 4.87 -23.21 -24.02
N ARG A 67 5.44 -23.21 -25.23
CA ARG A 67 4.77 -22.64 -26.43
C ARG A 67 3.36 -23.21 -26.65
N PRO A 68 3.14 -24.55 -26.56
CA PRO A 68 1.80 -25.15 -26.61
C PRO A 68 0.77 -24.57 -25.64
N ASP A 69 1.20 -24.17 -24.45
CA ASP A 69 0.30 -23.64 -23.41
C ASP A 69 -0.32 -22.30 -23.82
N MET A 70 0.31 -21.54 -24.72
CA MET A 70 -0.24 -20.28 -25.23
C MET A 70 -1.55 -20.45 -26.01
N ARG A 71 -1.89 -21.68 -26.44
CA ARG A 71 -3.18 -21.95 -27.10
C ARG A 71 -4.38 -21.79 -26.17
N ARG A 72 -4.17 -21.94 -24.86
CA ARG A 72 -5.17 -21.80 -23.80
C ARG A 72 -5.00 -20.50 -23.00
N ALA A 73 -4.11 -19.62 -23.45
CA ALA A 73 -3.86 -18.35 -22.77
C ALA A 73 -4.98 -17.35 -23.07
N ILE A 74 -5.40 -16.62 -22.04
CA ILE A 74 -6.34 -15.50 -22.16
C ILE A 74 -5.57 -14.17 -22.19
N SER A 75 -6.25 -13.08 -22.58
CA SER A 75 -5.59 -11.78 -22.72
C SER A 75 -5.10 -11.25 -21.37
N PHE A 76 -3.92 -10.64 -21.34
CA PHE A 76 -3.39 -10.00 -20.13
C PHE A 76 -4.39 -9.02 -19.50
N ALA A 77 -5.10 -8.22 -20.30
CA ALA A 77 -6.12 -7.30 -19.83
C ALA A 77 -7.24 -8.02 -19.06
N THR A 78 -7.74 -9.14 -19.59
CA THR A 78 -8.74 -9.97 -18.89
C THR A 78 -8.20 -10.51 -17.58
N VAL A 79 -6.99 -11.09 -17.59
CA VAL A 79 -6.36 -11.63 -16.38
C VAL A 79 -6.23 -10.57 -15.30
N ARG A 80 -5.78 -9.36 -15.68
CA ARG A 80 -5.58 -8.26 -14.76
C ARG A 80 -6.89 -7.81 -14.09
N GLU A 81 -7.96 -7.64 -14.85
CA GLU A 81 -9.24 -7.21 -14.26
C GLU A 81 -9.87 -8.32 -13.41
N GLU A 82 -9.75 -9.58 -13.79
CA GLU A 82 -10.24 -10.70 -12.98
C GLU A 82 -9.45 -10.84 -11.67
N VAL A 83 -8.12 -10.73 -11.71
CA VAL A 83 -7.29 -10.73 -10.50
C VAL A 83 -7.66 -9.56 -9.58
N ARG A 84 -7.84 -8.34 -10.12
CA ARG A 84 -8.28 -7.18 -9.32
C ARG A 84 -9.60 -7.44 -8.61
N ALA A 85 -10.59 -7.97 -9.32
CA ALA A 85 -11.88 -8.29 -8.73
C ALA A 85 -11.77 -9.37 -7.63
N ILE A 86 -10.91 -10.38 -7.81
CA ILE A 86 -10.72 -11.45 -6.83
C ILE A 86 -10.04 -10.95 -5.55
N ILE A 87 -9.09 -10.02 -5.64
CA ILE A 87 -8.29 -9.55 -4.50
C ILE A 87 -8.89 -8.32 -3.80
N GLU A 88 -9.87 -7.65 -4.40
CA GLU A 88 -10.43 -6.40 -3.87
C GLU A 88 -10.97 -6.59 -2.44
N GLY A 89 -10.48 -5.78 -1.49
CA GLY A 89 -10.92 -5.78 -0.10
C GLY A 89 -10.49 -7.00 0.73
N ARG A 90 -9.69 -7.92 0.20
CA ARG A 90 -9.29 -9.17 0.87
C ARG A 90 -7.85 -9.12 1.36
N ILE A 91 -7.52 -9.94 2.36
CA ILE A 91 -6.12 -10.14 2.76
C ILE A 91 -5.43 -11.00 1.70
N LEU A 92 -4.37 -10.47 1.10
CA LEU A 92 -3.59 -11.12 0.05
C LEU A 92 -2.21 -11.54 0.58
N VAL A 93 -1.97 -12.84 0.61
CA VAL A 93 -0.71 -13.45 1.02
C VAL A 93 0.13 -13.74 -0.22
N GLY A 94 1.42 -13.43 -0.17
CA GLY A 94 2.36 -13.72 -1.25
C GLY A 94 3.79 -13.89 -0.76
N HIS A 95 4.70 -14.25 -1.65
CA HIS A 95 6.12 -14.34 -1.35
C HIS A 95 6.92 -13.50 -2.33
N ALA A 96 7.56 -12.43 -1.84
CA ALA A 96 8.16 -11.40 -2.69
C ALA A 96 7.15 -10.84 -3.71
N ILE A 97 5.91 -10.65 -3.23
CA ILE A 97 4.68 -10.38 -4.00
C ILE A 97 4.76 -9.14 -4.90
N GLU A 98 5.74 -8.27 -4.65
CA GLU A 98 6.04 -7.11 -5.49
C GLU A 98 6.44 -7.48 -6.92
N ASN A 99 7.03 -8.66 -7.12
CA ASN A 99 7.34 -9.13 -8.46
C ASN A 99 6.06 -9.47 -9.23
N ASP A 100 5.09 -10.07 -8.55
CA ASP A 100 3.76 -10.41 -9.05
C ASP A 100 2.97 -9.15 -9.39
N PHE A 101 2.88 -8.20 -8.45
CA PHE A 101 2.22 -6.91 -8.67
C PHE A 101 2.78 -6.16 -9.87
N ARG A 102 4.12 -6.18 -10.04
CA ARG A 102 4.78 -5.53 -11.18
C ARG A 102 4.37 -6.14 -12.51
N VAL A 103 4.34 -7.48 -12.63
CA VAL A 103 3.96 -8.14 -13.89
C VAL A 103 2.45 -8.16 -14.13
N LEU A 104 1.64 -8.04 -13.07
CA LEU A 104 0.19 -7.87 -13.14
C LEU A 104 -0.24 -6.42 -13.42
N HIS A 105 0.66 -5.44 -13.24
CA HIS A 105 0.35 -4.01 -13.30
C HIS A 105 -0.81 -3.64 -12.34
N ILE A 106 -0.74 -4.13 -11.11
CA ILE A 106 -1.71 -3.86 -10.05
C ILE A 106 -1.01 -3.37 -8.79
N SER A 107 -1.77 -2.75 -7.90
CA SER A 107 -1.40 -2.48 -6.52
C SER A 107 -2.45 -3.08 -5.60
N HIS A 108 -2.04 -3.39 -4.37
CA HIS A 108 -2.92 -3.87 -3.32
C HIS A 108 -2.53 -3.19 -2.01
N PRO A 109 -3.48 -2.81 -1.13
CA PRO A 109 -3.13 -2.11 0.11
C PRO A 109 -2.14 -2.94 0.94
N ALA A 110 -1.04 -2.33 1.41
CA ALA A 110 -0.03 -2.98 2.21
C ALA A 110 -0.58 -3.52 3.54
N ILE A 111 -1.60 -2.85 4.10
CA ILE A 111 -2.32 -3.30 5.30
C ILE A 111 -3.13 -4.59 5.06
N LEU A 112 -3.48 -4.89 3.81
CA LEU A 112 -4.13 -6.14 3.39
C LEU A 112 -3.13 -7.12 2.75
N THR A 113 -1.91 -6.67 2.43
CA THR A 113 -0.85 -7.53 1.90
C THR A 113 -0.07 -8.23 3.02
N ARG A 114 0.25 -9.51 2.82
CA ARG A 114 1.11 -10.31 3.69
C ARG A 114 2.24 -10.92 2.87
N ASP A 115 3.34 -10.16 2.73
CA ASP A 115 4.56 -10.62 2.04
C ASP A 115 5.43 -11.46 2.99
N THR A 116 5.37 -12.78 2.83
CA THR A 116 6.12 -13.75 3.66
C THR A 116 7.63 -13.62 3.52
N SER A 117 8.14 -12.97 2.45
CA SER A 117 9.58 -12.75 2.25
C SER A 117 10.15 -11.63 3.14
N THR A 118 9.30 -10.72 3.62
CA THR A 118 9.70 -9.55 4.43
C THR A 118 9.26 -9.62 5.86
N SER A 119 8.33 -10.51 6.18
CA SER A 119 7.80 -10.65 7.53
C SER A 119 8.91 -11.01 8.51
N LYS A 120 9.05 -10.20 9.56
CA LYS A 120 9.94 -10.52 10.69
C LYS A 120 9.48 -11.80 11.40
N TYR A 121 8.18 -12.09 11.41
CA TYR A 121 7.63 -13.27 12.06
C TYR A 121 8.06 -14.55 11.34
N THR A 122 7.92 -14.60 10.01
CA THR A 122 8.32 -15.79 9.23
C THR A 122 9.82 -16.04 9.34
N LYS A 123 10.64 -14.98 9.35
CA LYS A 123 12.09 -15.09 9.51
C LYS A 123 12.48 -15.54 10.90
N PHE A 124 11.90 -14.94 11.93
CA PHE A 124 12.15 -15.31 13.32
C PHE A 124 11.81 -16.78 13.59
N GLU A 125 10.60 -17.22 13.23
CA GLU A 125 10.19 -18.63 13.40
C GLU A 125 11.07 -19.59 12.59
N ALA A 126 11.60 -19.15 11.44
CA ALA A 126 12.49 -19.94 10.61
C ALA A 126 13.97 -19.91 11.05
N GLY A 127 14.30 -19.14 12.09
CA GLY A 127 15.68 -18.97 12.55
C GLY A 127 16.57 -18.14 11.63
N PHE A 128 15.99 -17.28 10.78
CA PHE A 128 16.71 -16.36 9.89
C PHE A 128 16.81 -14.96 10.47
N SER A 129 17.79 -14.18 9.97
CA SER A 129 17.95 -12.78 10.36
C SER A 129 16.92 -11.88 9.67
N ASP A 130 16.40 -10.88 10.36
CA ASP A 130 15.41 -9.92 9.81
C ASP A 130 15.88 -9.18 8.56
N VAL A 131 17.20 -8.97 8.40
CA VAL A 131 17.78 -8.29 7.23
C VAL A 131 18.04 -9.22 6.04
N GLU A 132 17.91 -10.53 6.23
CA GLU A 132 18.21 -11.52 5.21
C GLU A 132 17.07 -11.63 4.18
N GLN A 133 17.42 -11.76 2.90
CA GLN A 133 16.45 -12.15 1.87
C GLN A 133 16.34 -13.67 1.83
N VAL A 134 15.18 -14.19 2.20
CA VAL A 134 14.93 -15.64 2.30
C VAL A 134 13.96 -16.05 1.20
N SER A 135 14.31 -17.07 0.41
CA SER A 135 13.43 -17.61 -0.63
C SER A 135 12.32 -18.48 -0.05
N LEU A 136 11.23 -18.63 -0.79
CA LEU A 136 10.11 -19.50 -0.41
C LEU A 136 10.60 -20.93 -0.15
N LYS A 137 11.48 -21.46 -1.00
CA LYS A 137 12.09 -22.78 -0.82
C LYS A 137 12.80 -22.94 0.54
N ARG A 138 13.50 -21.91 1.00
CA ARG A 138 14.18 -21.93 2.30
C ARG A 138 13.20 -21.83 3.46
N LEU A 139 12.18 -20.98 3.36
CA LEU A 139 11.12 -20.90 4.37
C LEU A 139 10.33 -22.21 4.45
N ALA A 140 9.95 -22.78 3.30
CA ALA A 140 9.26 -24.06 3.21
C ALA A 140 10.06 -25.19 3.85
N LYS A 141 11.37 -25.23 3.61
CA LYS A 141 12.24 -26.22 4.23
C LYS A 141 12.38 -26.03 5.75
N ALA A 142 12.60 -24.79 6.20
CA ALA A 142 12.82 -24.49 7.61
C ALA A 142 11.55 -24.66 8.46
N LEU A 143 10.40 -24.21 7.96
CA LEU A 143 9.16 -24.11 8.71
C LEU A 143 8.21 -25.30 8.51
N LEU A 144 8.19 -25.87 7.30
CA LEU A 144 7.24 -26.92 6.92
C LEU A 144 7.94 -28.26 6.65
N ASN A 145 9.27 -28.30 6.65
CA ASN A 145 10.09 -29.44 6.21
C ASN A 145 9.71 -29.94 4.80
N LEU A 146 9.34 -29.02 3.90
CA LEU A 146 8.96 -29.32 2.53
C LEU A 146 10.08 -28.96 1.54
N ASP A 147 10.35 -29.86 0.60
CA ASP A 147 11.24 -29.63 -0.53
C ASP A 147 10.41 -29.29 -1.79
N ILE A 148 10.22 -27.98 -2.02
CA ILE A 148 9.46 -27.44 -3.16
C ILE A 148 10.40 -26.98 -4.28
N GLN A 149 9.83 -26.65 -5.44
CA GLN A 149 10.60 -26.13 -6.59
C GLN A 149 11.80 -27.05 -6.92
N THR A 150 11.54 -28.37 -6.93
CA THR A 150 12.53 -29.40 -7.28
C THR A 150 12.66 -29.57 -8.80
N LYS A 151 11.66 -29.08 -9.55
CA LYS A 151 11.62 -28.99 -11.01
C LYS A 151 11.28 -27.54 -11.41
N ALA A 152 10.59 -27.34 -12.53
CA ALA A 152 9.94 -26.07 -12.80
C ALA A 152 8.97 -25.72 -11.65
N HIS A 153 8.80 -24.43 -11.41
CA HIS A 153 7.89 -23.92 -10.40
C HIS A 153 6.45 -24.20 -10.83
N ASP A 154 5.58 -24.35 -9.82
CA ASP A 154 4.15 -24.44 -10.00
C ASP A 154 3.50 -23.40 -9.12
N SER A 155 3.08 -22.29 -9.71
CA SER A 155 2.36 -21.22 -9.00
C SER A 155 1.23 -21.69 -8.07
N VAL A 156 0.57 -22.83 -8.33
CA VAL A 156 -0.43 -23.37 -7.39
C VAL A 156 0.24 -23.96 -6.14
N GLU A 157 1.33 -24.71 -6.29
CA GLU A 157 2.15 -25.19 -5.17
C GLU A 157 2.72 -24.01 -4.38
N ASP A 158 3.32 -23.03 -5.07
CA ASP A 158 3.97 -21.90 -4.44
C ASP A 158 2.97 -21.00 -3.69
N ALA A 159 1.78 -20.75 -4.24
CA ALA A 159 0.71 -20.04 -3.54
C ALA A 159 0.24 -20.79 -2.27
N ARG A 160 0.08 -22.13 -2.36
CA ARG A 160 -0.31 -22.95 -1.19
C ARG A 160 0.76 -22.96 -0.10
N VAL A 161 2.02 -23.09 -0.48
CA VAL A 161 3.14 -23.13 0.47
C VAL A 161 3.30 -21.77 1.14
N THR A 162 3.15 -20.69 0.37
CA THR A 162 3.16 -19.32 0.89
C THR A 162 2.03 -19.11 1.91
N LEU A 163 0.82 -19.58 1.61
CA LEU A 163 -0.30 -19.54 2.56
C LEU A 163 -0.01 -20.36 3.82
N ALA A 164 0.57 -21.56 3.66
CA ALA A 164 0.92 -22.41 4.79
C ALA A 164 1.98 -21.75 5.71
N VAL A 165 2.99 -21.08 5.13
CA VAL A 165 3.98 -20.29 5.87
C VAL A 165 3.30 -19.16 6.64
N TYR A 166 2.39 -18.42 6.01
CA TYR A 166 1.63 -17.36 6.68
C TYR A 166 0.82 -17.89 7.87
N LYS A 167 0.13 -19.02 7.71
CA LYS A 167 -0.70 -19.62 8.77
C LYS A 167 0.08 -19.95 10.05
N LEU A 168 1.37 -20.25 9.95
CA LEU A 168 2.21 -20.49 11.14
C LEU A 168 2.38 -19.24 12.01
N VAL A 169 2.31 -18.06 11.40
CA VAL A 169 2.54 -16.76 12.06
C VAL A 169 1.30 -15.86 12.10
N GLU A 170 0.17 -16.34 11.56
CA GLU A 170 -1.05 -15.57 11.35
C GLU A 170 -1.53 -14.90 12.64
N ALA A 171 -1.56 -15.61 13.76
CA ALA A 171 -2.04 -15.06 15.02
C ALA A 171 -1.23 -13.83 15.47
N GLN A 172 0.11 -13.90 15.39
CA GLN A 172 1.01 -12.82 15.80
C GLN A 172 0.96 -11.65 14.80
N TRP A 173 0.96 -11.97 13.50
CA TRP A 173 0.95 -10.97 12.44
C TRP A 173 -0.38 -10.21 12.41
N GLU A 174 -1.51 -10.90 12.47
CA GLU A 174 -2.81 -10.23 12.48
C GLU A 174 -3.07 -9.46 13.77
N GLU A 175 -2.49 -9.88 14.91
CA GLU A 175 -2.54 -9.08 16.13
C GLU A 175 -1.75 -7.77 15.98
N GLU A 176 -0.57 -7.80 15.37
CA GLU A 176 0.16 -6.56 15.05
C GLU A 176 -0.66 -5.66 14.12
N ILE A 177 -1.21 -6.21 13.04
CA ILE A 177 -2.02 -5.45 12.08
C ILE A 177 -3.30 -4.90 12.71
N LYS A 178 -3.97 -5.64 13.59
CA LYS A 178 -5.14 -5.16 14.34
C LYS A 178 -4.81 -3.98 15.25
N ASN A 179 -3.59 -3.96 15.78
CA ASN A 179 -3.08 -2.86 16.59
C ASN A 179 -2.59 -1.67 15.73
N LEU A 180 -2.47 -1.84 14.40
CA LEU A 180 -2.33 -0.73 13.46
C LEU A 180 -3.69 -0.03 13.25
N PRO A 181 -3.70 1.28 12.94
CA PRO A 181 -4.91 1.98 12.53
C PRO A 181 -5.56 1.29 11.31
N ARG A 182 -6.83 0.87 11.42
CA ARG A 182 -7.60 0.19 10.37
C ARG A 182 -8.04 1.17 9.28
N VAL A 183 -7.56 0.95 8.06
CA VAL A 183 -8.11 1.56 6.83
C VAL A 183 -9.48 0.97 6.54
N ILE A 184 -10.55 1.62 6.99
CA ILE A 184 -11.91 1.31 6.50
C ILE A 184 -12.27 2.38 5.49
N GLY A 185 -12.21 2.00 4.20
CA GLY A 185 -12.76 2.80 3.11
C GLY A 185 -14.28 2.74 3.17
N ASN A 186 -14.90 3.70 3.87
CA ASN A 186 -16.35 3.88 3.84
C ASN A 186 -16.66 5.27 3.29
N SER A 187 -16.72 5.37 1.95
CA SER A 187 -16.98 6.62 1.24
C SER A 187 -18.33 7.25 1.60
N GLY A 188 -19.27 6.48 2.16
CA GLY A 188 -20.58 6.98 2.60
C GLY A 188 -20.58 7.73 3.94
N ALA A 189 -19.64 7.44 4.85
CA ALA A 189 -19.58 8.10 6.16
C ALA A 189 -19.01 9.53 6.04
N ALA A 190 -17.97 9.70 5.21
CA ALA A 190 -17.29 10.98 4.99
C ALA A 190 -18.25 12.11 4.56
N LEU A 191 -19.21 11.85 3.67
CA LEU A 191 -20.18 12.87 3.22
C LEU A 191 -21.13 13.33 4.33
N SER A 192 -21.56 12.42 5.21
CA SER A 192 -22.45 12.76 6.33
C SER A 192 -21.73 13.55 7.44
N GLU A 193 -20.44 13.27 7.66
CA GLU A 193 -19.60 14.00 8.63
C GLU A 193 -19.29 15.42 8.12
N ILE A 194 -18.98 15.58 6.82
CA ILE A 194 -18.80 16.90 6.21
C ILE A 194 -20.08 17.74 6.28
N GLN A 195 -21.25 17.13 6.00
CA GLN A 195 -22.54 17.82 6.03
C GLN A 195 -22.98 18.19 7.46
N SER A 196 -22.68 17.33 8.44
CA SER A 196 -22.99 17.62 9.85
C SER A 196 -21.97 18.57 10.50
N GLY A 197 -20.76 18.66 9.95
CA GLY A 197 -19.65 19.43 10.53
C GLY A 197 -19.10 18.81 11.82
N VAL A 198 -19.50 17.58 12.15
CA VAL A 198 -19.07 16.86 13.35
C VAL A 198 -18.08 15.78 12.91
N PHE A 199 -16.83 15.92 13.35
CA PHE A 199 -15.75 14.97 13.08
C PHE A 199 -15.33 14.28 14.38
N PRO A 200 -14.81 13.04 14.33
CA PRO A 200 -14.23 12.39 15.50
C PRO A 200 -13.12 13.25 16.12
N ASP A 201 -13.06 13.33 17.45
CA ASP A 201 -12.00 14.05 18.16
C ASP A 201 -10.62 13.41 17.96
N GLY A 202 -9.56 14.17 18.27
CA GLY A 202 -8.18 13.68 18.30
C GLY A 202 -7.37 13.95 17.03
N PRO A 203 -6.12 13.43 16.96
CA PRO A 203 -5.26 13.60 15.80
C PRO A 203 -5.82 12.97 14.52
N ILE A 204 -5.50 13.58 13.37
CA ILE A 204 -5.74 13.03 12.02
C ILE A 204 -4.44 12.91 11.26
N ALA A 205 -4.40 12.00 10.29
CA ALA A 205 -3.34 12.00 9.30
C ALA A 205 -3.87 12.44 7.95
N LEU A 206 -3.09 13.26 7.24
CA LEU A 206 -3.41 13.83 5.95
C LEU A 206 -2.29 13.50 4.97
N ASP A 207 -2.68 13.09 3.77
CA ASP A 207 -1.78 12.92 2.64
C ASP A 207 -2.45 13.39 1.34
N CYS A 208 -1.67 13.99 0.45
CA CYS A 208 -2.14 14.52 -0.82
C CYS A 208 -1.36 13.91 -1.99
N GLU A 209 -2.09 13.44 -3.01
CA GLU A 209 -1.50 13.16 -4.31
C GLU A 209 -1.54 14.42 -5.18
N MET A 210 -0.41 14.73 -5.83
CA MET A 210 -0.29 15.90 -6.70
C MET A 210 -0.30 15.53 -8.17
N VAL A 211 -0.94 16.39 -8.95
CA VAL A 211 -0.84 16.45 -10.42
C VAL A 211 -0.01 17.66 -10.83
N GLY A 212 0.48 17.66 -12.08
CA GLY A 212 1.13 18.80 -12.71
C GLY A 212 0.13 19.62 -13.52
N VAL A 213 0.09 20.94 -13.27
CA VAL A 213 -0.77 21.87 -14.00
C VAL A 213 0.01 22.92 -14.78
N GLY A 214 -0.58 23.36 -15.89
CA GLY A 214 -0.06 24.40 -16.76
C GLY A 214 1.26 24.04 -17.48
N PRO A 215 1.86 24.99 -18.22
CA PRO A 215 3.04 24.73 -19.05
C PRO A 215 4.29 24.31 -18.25
N ARG A 216 4.38 24.74 -16.98
CA ARG A 216 5.51 24.44 -16.08
C ARG A 216 5.26 23.22 -15.18
N ARG A 217 4.14 22.51 -15.35
CA ARG A 217 3.75 21.33 -14.56
C ARG A 217 3.84 21.58 -13.04
N GLN A 218 3.35 22.74 -12.60
CA GLN A 218 3.36 23.12 -11.19
C GLN A 218 2.54 22.12 -10.36
N ASN A 219 2.92 21.87 -9.11
CA ASN A 219 2.18 20.96 -8.24
C ASN A 219 0.80 21.56 -7.93
N ALA A 220 -0.26 20.81 -8.23
CA ALA A 220 -1.62 21.08 -7.77
C ALA A 220 -2.23 19.84 -7.13
N LEU A 221 -3.27 20.03 -6.33
CA LEU A 221 -3.95 18.94 -5.64
C LEU A 221 -4.74 18.07 -6.63
N GLY A 222 -4.38 16.79 -6.71
CA GLY A 222 -5.12 15.80 -7.48
C GLY A 222 -6.04 14.92 -6.62
N ARG A 223 -5.60 14.53 -5.41
CA ARG A 223 -6.41 13.79 -4.44
C ARG A 223 -5.94 14.12 -3.03
N VAL A 224 -6.85 14.13 -2.07
CA VAL A 224 -6.50 14.24 -0.64
C VAL A 224 -7.22 13.16 0.13
N SER A 225 -6.51 12.53 1.04
CA SER A 225 -7.05 11.56 1.99
C SER A 225 -6.75 12.02 3.42
N ILE A 226 -7.75 11.91 4.29
CA ILE A 226 -7.65 12.16 5.72
C ILE A 226 -8.18 10.95 6.46
N VAL A 227 -7.40 10.45 7.41
CA VAL A 227 -7.80 9.36 8.29
C VAL A 227 -7.77 9.79 9.75
N ASP A 228 -8.67 9.23 10.56
CA ASP A 228 -8.70 9.46 12.01
C ASP A 228 -7.57 8.70 12.73
N TYR A 229 -7.49 8.87 14.05
CA TYR A 229 -6.52 8.18 14.91
C TYR A 229 -6.56 6.64 14.82
N ASN A 230 -7.73 6.10 14.45
CA ASN A 230 -7.95 4.67 14.29
C ASN A 230 -7.78 4.21 12.83
N GLY A 231 -7.39 5.11 11.92
CA GLY A 231 -7.15 4.82 10.50
C GLY A 231 -8.41 4.86 9.63
N ARG A 232 -9.57 5.20 10.20
CA ARG A 232 -10.82 5.29 9.44
C ARG A 232 -10.74 6.47 8.50
N VAL A 233 -11.17 6.27 7.25
CA VAL A 233 -11.20 7.35 6.26
C VAL A 233 -12.28 8.35 6.64
N VAL A 234 -11.85 9.55 7.00
CA VAL A 234 -12.72 10.71 7.33
C VAL A 234 -13.03 11.49 6.06
N TYR A 235 -12.06 11.58 5.15
CA TYR A 235 -12.18 12.34 3.92
C TYR A 235 -11.33 11.69 2.83
N ASP A 236 -11.87 11.44 1.65
CA ASP A 236 -11.13 10.93 0.49
C ASP A 236 -11.78 11.42 -0.79
N VAL A 237 -11.10 12.33 -1.49
CA VAL A 237 -11.70 13.02 -2.64
C VAL A 237 -10.65 13.29 -3.72
N ILE A 238 -11.04 13.07 -4.97
CA ILE A 238 -10.31 13.52 -6.15
C ILE A 238 -10.64 15.00 -6.38
N SER A 239 -9.62 15.83 -6.48
CA SER A 239 -9.70 17.27 -6.69
C SER A 239 -9.49 17.60 -8.15
N LYS A 240 -10.30 18.52 -8.69
CA LYS A 240 -10.08 19.17 -9.99
C LYS A 240 -9.41 20.53 -9.75
N PRO A 241 -8.11 20.68 -10.09
CA PRO A 241 -7.42 21.97 -10.02
C PRO A 241 -8.08 23.05 -10.89
N GLU A 242 -7.82 24.31 -10.57
CA GLU A 242 -8.27 25.47 -11.35
C GLU A 242 -7.54 25.56 -12.71
N GLU A 243 -6.24 25.28 -12.72
CA GLU A 243 -5.43 25.19 -13.93
C GLU A 243 -5.58 23.82 -14.62
N GLU A 244 -5.38 23.79 -15.94
CA GLU A 244 -5.41 22.57 -16.73
C GLU A 244 -4.33 21.57 -16.28
N ILE A 245 -4.74 20.31 -16.07
CA ILE A 245 -3.82 19.20 -15.78
C ILE A 245 -3.06 18.85 -17.06
N THR A 246 -1.75 19.07 -17.04
CA THR A 246 -0.84 18.72 -18.15
C THR A 246 -0.01 17.46 -17.86
N ASP A 247 0.00 16.99 -16.61
CA ASP A 247 0.71 15.79 -16.18
C ASP A 247 -0.03 15.14 -15.00
N PHE A 248 -0.67 14.00 -15.22
CA PHE A 248 -1.37 13.28 -14.15
C PHE A 248 -0.44 12.66 -13.12
N ARG A 249 0.86 12.51 -13.45
CA ARG A 249 1.84 11.87 -12.56
C ARG A 249 1.42 10.49 -12.09
N THR A 250 0.67 9.76 -12.92
CA THR A 250 -0.07 8.55 -12.54
C THR A 250 0.78 7.49 -11.84
N GLN A 251 2.05 7.32 -12.26
CA GLN A 251 2.97 6.39 -11.62
C GLN A 251 3.23 6.68 -10.13
N TRP A 252 2.99 7.92 -9.70
CA TRP A 252 3.05 8.34 -8.31
C TRP A 252 1.65 8.56 -7.75
N SER A 253 0.78 9.30 -8.43
CA SER A 253 -0.51 9.73 -7.88
C SER A 253 -1.62 8.68 -7.92
N GLY A 254 -1.50 7.67 -8.79
CA GLY A 254 -2.61 6.77 -9.15
C GLY A 254 -3.76 7.45 -9.90
N ILE A 255 -3.70 8.76 -10.17
CA ILE A 255 -4.74 9.54 -10.83
C ILE A 255 -4.62 9.40 -12.34
N ARG A 256 -5.76 9.24 -13.01
CA ARG A 256 -5.87 9.17 -14.46
C ARG A 256 -6.92 10.15 -14.97
N GLU A 257 -6.81 10.53 -16.23
CA GLU A 257 -7.84 11.33 -16.90
C GLU A 257 -9.22 10.69 -16.78
N SER A 258 -9.28 9.37 -16.99
CA SER A 258 -10.51 8.59 -16.85
C SER A 258 -11.12 8.66 -15.45
N THR A 259 -10.36 8.98 -14.39
CA THR A 259 -10.88 9.13 -13.02
C THR A 259 -11.41 10.54 -12.71
N MET A 260 -11.14 11.53 -13.57
CA MET A 260 -11.51 12.93 -13.33
C MET A 260 -13.01 13.20 -13.37
N HIS A 261 -13.82 12.30 -13.92
CA HIS A 261 -15.29 12.41 -13.85
C HIS A 261 -15.82 12.36 -12.40
N ARG A 262 -15.03 11.82 -11.46
CA ARG A 262 -15.33 11.78 -10.02
C ARG A 262 -14.81 13.00 -9.25
N ALA A 263 -14.05 13.88 -9.91
CA ALA A 263 -13.35 14.96 -9.25
C ALA A 263 -14.30 16.13 -8.92
N ILE A 264 -14.14 16.72 -7.74
CA ILE A 264 -14.87 17.94 -7.35
C ILE A 264 -13.95 19.17 -7.44
N PRO A 265 -14.50 20.39 -7.59
CA PRO A 265 -13.69 21.60 -7.72
C PRO A 265 -12.74 21.83 -6.52
N PHE A 266 -11.50 22.22 -6.79
CA PHE A 266 -10.48 22.46 -5.76
C PHE A 266 -10.94 23.40 -4.64
N ALA A 267 -11.67 24.47 -4.96
CA ALA A 267 -12.20 25.40 -3.97
C ALA A 267 -13.07 24.69 -2.91
N LEU A 268 -13.92 23.76 -3.33
CA LEU A 268 -14.76 22.97 -2.42
C LEU A 268 -13.93 22.01 -1.57
N VAL A 269 -12.95 21.34 -2.18
CA VAL A 269 -12.02 20.45 -1.44
C VAL A 269 -11.27 21.23 -0.38
N LYS A 270 -10.78 22.42 -0.71
CA LYS A 270 -10.04 23.29 0.20
C LYS A 270 -10.88 23.68 1.41
N ASP A 271 -12.12 24.10 1.19
CA ASP A 271 -13.03 24.49 2.29
C ASP A 271 -13.37 23.30 3.18
N GLN A 272 -13.64 22.13 2.58
CA GLN A 272 -13.94 20.89 3.31
C GLN A 272 -12.74 20.42 4.14
N VAL A 273 -11.54 20.37 3.55
CA VAL A 273 -10.32 20.01 4.29
C VAL A 273 -10.06 21.00 5.42
N ARG A 274 -10.24 22.31 5.19
CA ARG A 274 -10.10 23.34 6.23
C ARG A 274 -11.02 23.09 7.42
N MET A 275 -12.27 22.65 7.18
CA MET A 275 -13.19 22.28 8.26
C MET A 275 -12.68 21.07 9.05
N VAL A 276 -12.21 20.04 8.35
CA VAL A 276 -11.73 18.79 8.97
C VAL A 276 -10.48 19.00 9.82
N VAL A 277 -9.52 19.84 9.38
CA VAL A 277 -8.23 20.04 10.06
C VAL A 277 -8.25 21.10 11.16
N LYS A 278 -9.31 21.91 11.23
CA LYS A 278 -9.40 23.07 12.13
C LYS A 278 -9.17 22.66 13.58
N ASP A 279 -8.24 23.35 14.26
CA ASP A 279 -7.92 23.17 15.69
C ASP A 279 -7.47 21.74 16.07
N ARG A 280 -6.99 20.95 15.11
CA ARG A 280 -6.56 19.56 15.33
C ARG A 280 -5.08 19.35 15.12
N VAL A 281 -4.55 18.32 15.77
CA VAL A 281 -3.23 17.78 15.42
C VAL A 281 -3.31 17.11 14.05
N VAL A 282 -2.50 17.59 13.11
CA VAL A 282 -2.37 17.04 11.76
C VAL A 282 -1.03 16.32 11.64
N VAL A 283 -1.11 15.01 11.47
CA VAL A 283 0.02 14.11 11.20
C VAL A 283 0.18 13.97 9.69
N GLY A 284 1.42 13.89 9.21
CA GLY A 284 1.69 13.64 7.79
C GLY A 284 3.18 13.44 7.53
N HIS A 285 3.54 13.29 6.27
CA HIS A 285 4.92 13.01 5.87
C HIS A 285 5.37 13.99 4.78
N ALA A 286 6.21 14.96 5.16
CA ALA A 286 6.48 16.15 4.34
C ALA A 286 5.27 17.09 4.18
N LEU A 287 4.50 17.28 5.27
CA LEU A 287 3.26 18.07 5.39
C LEU A 287 3.32 19.46 4.75
N LYS A 288 4.51 20.06 4.70
CA LYS A 288 4.72 21.36 4.05
C LYS A 288 4.26 21.35 2.59
N ASN A 289 4.45 20.24 1.87
CA ASN A 289 4.06 20.11 0.48
C ASN A 289 2.53 20.00 0.36
N ASP A 290 1.91 19.18 1.20
CA ASP A 290 0.46 18.95 1.24
C ASP A 290 -0.29 20.23 1.57
N LEU A 291 0.12 20.90 2.66
CA LEU A 291 -0.48 22.16 3.09
C LEU A 291 -0.29 23.26 2.05
N LYS A 292 0.84 23.27 1.33
CA LYS A 292 1.09 24.22 0.25
C LYS A 292 0.12 24.04 -0.92
N VAL A 293 -0.10 22.80 -1.39
CA VAL A 293 -1.05 22.56 -2.51
C VAL A 293 -2.50 22.75 -2.10
N LEU A 294 -2.83 22.55 -0.81
CA LEU A 294 -4.13 22.89 -0.24
C LEU A 294 -4.31 24.40 0.00
N GLY A 295 -3.22 25.19 -0.03
CA GLY A 295 -3.24 26.60 0.31
C GLY A 295 -3.69 26.85 1.75
N LEU A 296 -3.27 26.00 2.68
CA LEU A 296 -3.57 26.05 4.11
C LEU A 296 -2.34 26.46 4.92
N ASP A 297 -2.57 27.26 5.96
CA ASP A 297 -1.58 27.57 6.98
C ASP A 297 -2.03 26.94 8.30
N HIS A 298 -1.44 25.79 8.64
CA HIS A 298 -1.77 25.05 9.87
C HIS A 298 -0.76 25.34 10.98
N PRO A 299 -1.19 25.62 12.23
CA PRO A 299 -0.30 25.99 13.33
C PRO A 299 0.85 24.99 13.54
N ALA A 300 2.06 25.52 13.72
CA ALA A 300 3.27 24.69 13.77
C ALA A 300 3.28 23.70 14.96
N ASP A 301 2.69 24.09 16.07
CA ASP A 301 2.50 23.29 17.29
C ASP A 301 1.42 22.21 17.15
N LEU A 302 0.59 22.28 16.11
CA LEU A 302 -0.40 21.26 15.76
C LEU A 302 0.04 20.38 14.57
N ARG A 303 1.24 20.58 14.00
CA ARG A 303 1.77 19.72 12.93
C ARG A 303 2.65 18.60 13.49
N ARG A 304 2.48 17.39 12.97
CA ARG A 304 3.30 16.20 13.28
C ARG A 304 3.87 15.60 11.99
N ASP A 305 4.97 16.17 11.52
CA ASP A 305 5.64 15.74 10.29
C ASP A 305 6.63 14.59 10.58
N THR A 306 6.24 13.36 10.22
CA THR A 306 7.04 12.15 10.51
C THR A 306 8.32 12.06 9.69
N GLY A 307 8.41 12.74 8.54
CA GLY A 307 9.59 12.74 7.68
C GLY A 307 10.73 13.60 8.21
N THR A 308 10.40 14.66 8.95
CA THR A 308 11.37 15.62 9.47
C THR A 308 11.61 15.51 10.98
N ALA A 309 10.59 15.16 11.77
CA ALA A 309 10.71 15.04 13.21
C ALA A 309 11.61 13.86 13.63
N PRO A 310 12.39 13.99 14.72
CA PRO A 310 13.43 13.00 15.04
C PRO A 310 12.90 11.73 15.71
N TYR A 311 11.67 11.71 16.23
CA TYR A 311 11.15 10.63 17.08
C TYR A 311 11.09 9.28 16.36
N ALA A 312 10.32 9.20 15.27
CA ALA A 312 10.21 7.98 14.46
C ALA A 312 11.57 7.53 13.91
N LYS A 313 12.42 8.48 13.51
CA LYS A 313 13.78 8.19 13.02
C LYS A 313 14.64 7.54 14.10
N ARG A 314 14.63 8.07 15.33
CA ARG A 314 15.36 7.47 16.47
C ARG A 314 14.84 6.07 16.79
N LYS A 315 13.52 5.91 16.86
CA LYS A 315 12.90 4.60 17.13
C LYS A 315 13.23 3.56 16.05
N ALA A 316 13.38 3.99 14.81
CA ALA A 316 13.77 3.15 13.67
C ALA A 316 15.29 2.89 13.58
N GLY A 317 16.12 3.48 14.46
CA GLY A 317 17.58 3.41 14.33
C GLY A 317 18.14 4.16 13.12
N LEU A 318 17.41 5.15 12.60
CA LEU A 318 17.76 5.93 11.41
C LEU A 318 18.34 7.31 11.79
N PRO A 319 19.11 7.96 10.89
CA PRO A 319 19.71 9.27 11.17
C PRO A 319 18.66 10.30 11.60
N PRO A 320 18.79 10.96 12.76
CA PRO A 320 17.75 11.84 13.28
C PRO A 320 17.67 13.19 12.55
N LYS A 321 18.71 13.57 11.80
CA LYS A 321 18.78 14.82 11.04
C LYS A 321 18.43 14.59 9.56
N GLY A 322 17.78 15.57 8.94
CA GLY A 322 17.38 15.54 7.53
C GLY A 322 16.05 14.82 7.29
N PRO A 323 15.48 14.98 6.08
CA PRO A 323 14.27 14.27 5.67
C PRO A 323 14.57 12.79 5.39
N ILE A 324 13.59 11.94 5.63
CA ILE A 324 13.61 10.53 5.24
C ILE A 324 12.33 10.20 4.48
N ALA A 325 12.36 9.21 3.59
CA ALA A 325 11.18 8.77 2.84
C ALA A 325 10.25 7.91 3.72
N LEU A 326 8.93 8.02 3.51
CA LEU A 326 7.91 7.30 4.26
C LEU A 326 8.12 5.78 4.19
N ARG A 327 8.35 5.25 2.98
CA ARG A 327 8.67 3.83 2.75
C ARG A 327 9.81 3.29 3.63
N ARG A 328 10.79 4.13 4.00
CA ARG A 328 11.89 3.70 4.88
C ARG A 328 11.44 3.56 6.33
N LEU A 329 10.62 4.50 6.82
CA LEU A 329 10.05 4.41 8.16
C LEU A 329 9.02 3.28 8.25
N ALA A 330 8.16 3.13 7.23
CA ALA A 330 7.18 2.06 7.13
C ALA A 330 7.85 0.67 7.21
N HIS A 331 8.91 0.47 6.43
CA HIS A 331 9.67 -0.78 6.45
C HIS A 331 10.36 -1.01 7.81
N ALA A 332 11.02 0.02 8.35
CA ALA A 332 11.80 -0.13 9.58
C ALA A 332 10.95 -0.30 10.85
N LEU A 333 9.79 0.34 10.91
CA LEU A 333 8.95 0.37 12.12
C LEU A 333 7.76 -0.58 12.07
N LEU A 334 7.22 -0.84 10.88
CA LEU A 334 5.98 -1.60 10.69
C LEU A 334 6.18 -2.85 9.82
N SER A 335 7.39 -3.10 9.31
CA SER A 335 7.67 -4.15 8.32
C SER A 335 6.80 -4.08 7.06
N LEU A 336 6.27 -2.89 6.74
CA LEU A 336 5.44 -2.65 5.57
C LEU A 336 6.29 -2.19 4.38
N LYS A 337 6.09 -2.83 3.23
CA LYS A 337 6.50 -2.30 1.92
C LYS A 337 5.33 -1.51 1.35
N ILE A 338 5.54 -0.22 1.13
CA ILE A 338 4.56 0.72 0.56
C ILE A 338 5.22 1.49 -0.57
N GLN A 339 4.42 2.21 -1.36
CA GLN A 339 4.92 3.05 -2.47
C GLN A 339 5.76 2.23 -3.47
N THR A 340 5.35 0.98 -3.71
CA THR A 340 6.03 0.03 -4.59
C THR A 340 5.52 0.05 -6.03
N ALA A 341 4.31 0.58 -6.21
CA ALA A 341 3.69 0.94 -7.48
C ALA A 341 3.12 2.37 -7.36
N GLU A 342 1.93 2.61 -7.92
CA GLU A 342 1.19 3.87 -7.73
C GLU A 342 0.90 4.09 -6.24
N HIS A 343 1.08 5.32 -5.75
CA HIS A 343 0.81 5.63 -4.36
C HIS A 343 -0.69 5.73 -4.09
N SER A 344 -1.03 5.53 -2.83
CA SER A 344 -2.38 5.69 -2.33
C SER A 344 -2.32 6.63 -1.14
N SER A 345 -2.78 7.86 -1.31
CA SER A 345 -2.91 8.80 -0.18
C SER A 345 -3.62 8.24 1.06
N ILE A 346 -4.56 7.31 0.90
CA ILE A 346 -5.17 6.63 2.07
C ILE A 346 -4.14 5.77 2.80
N GLU A 347 -3.36 4.97 2.06
CA GLU A 347 -2.29 4.15 2.63
C GLU A 347 -1.23 5.02 3.29
N ASP A 348 -0.77 6.05 2.60
CA ASP A 348 0.30 6.94 3.09
C ASP A 348 -0.14 7.71 4.35
N ALA A 349 -1.37 8.23 4.39
CA ALA A 349 -1.94 8.84 5.59
C ALA A 349 -2.03 7.84 6.75
N SER A 350 -2.48 6.61 6.48
CA SER A 350 -2.68 5.58 7.51
C SER A 350 -1.38 5.07 8.09
N VAL A 351 -0.38 4.82 7.24
CA VAL A 351 0.98 4.44 7.65
C VAL A 351 1.61 5.56 8.47
N THR A 352 1.40 6.81 8.06
CA THR A 352 1.89 7.97 8.81
C THR A 352 1.24 8.08 10.20
N MET A 353 -0.07 7.86 10.31
CA MET A 353 -0.76 7.76 11.61
C MET A 353 -0.19 6.62 12.46
N ALA A 354 0.03 5.45 11.87
CA ALA A 354 0.60 4.30 12.57
C ALA A 354 2.00 4.60 13.12
N ILE A 355 2.86 5.23 12.31
CA ILE A 355 4.20 5.67 12.73
C ILE A 355 4.10 6.68 13.87
N TYR A 356 3.19 7.64 13.80
CA TYR A 356 2.98 8.63 14.86
C TYR A 356 2.60 7.96 16.18
N LYS A 357 1.65 7.02 16.19
CA LYS A 357 1.23 6.29 17.40
C LYS A 357 2.37 5.56 18.09
N LEU A 358 3.35 5.05 17.34
CA LEU A 358 4.53 4.42 17.93
C LEU A 358 5.39 5.39 18.75
N VAL A 359 5.31 6.69 18.50
CA VAL A 359 6.16 7.72 19.10
C VAL A 359 5.36 8.86 19.73
N GLU A 360 4.04 8.74 19.79
CA GLU A 360 3.12 9.80 20.24
C GLU A 360 3.50 10.32 21.62
N LYS A 361 3.67 9.39 22.58
CA LYS A 361 4.01 9.76 23.96
C LYS A 361 5.28 10.60 24.04
N GLU A 362 6.38 10.17 23.41
CA GLU A 362 7.64 10.92 23.45
C GLU A 362 7.56 12.26 22.70
N TRP A 363 6.76 12.32 21.62
CA TRP A 363 6.59 13.52 20.82
C TRP A 363 5.78 14.57 21.57
N GLU A 364 4.61 14.22 22.08
CA GLU A 364 3.72 15.15 22.77
C GLU A 364 4.33 15.67 24.07
N GLU A 365 5.06 14.82 24.82
CA GLU A 365 5.80 15.27 26.00
C GLU A 365 6.86 16.33 25.67
N ASP A 366 7.59 16.20 24.55
CA ASP A 366 8.60 17.18 24.16
C ASP A 366 7.98 18.50 23.70
N ILE A 367 6.87 18.47 22.95
CA ILE A 367 6.12 19.67 22.56
C ILE A 367 5.64 20.43 23.80
N LEU A 368 5.08 19.72 24.78
CA LEU A 368 4.66 20.32 26.05
C LEU A 368 5.84 20.97 26.78
N ARG A 369 6.99 20.29 26.89
CA ARG A 369 8.21 20.83 27.51
C ARG A 369 8.72 22.08 26.79
N GLN A 370 8.71 22.08 25.46
CA GLN A 370 9.13 23.24 24.67
C GLN A 370 8.17 24.43 24.86
N SER A 371 6.86 24.19 24.90
CA SER A 371 5.86 25.24 25.15
C SER A 371 6.04 25.92 26.51
N VAL A 372 6.35 25.14 27.56
CA VAL A 372 6.60 25.65 28.92
C VAL A 372 7.89 26.48 28.95
N LYS A 373 8.95 26.02 28.29
CA LYS A 373 10.21 26.76 28.18
C LYS A 373 10.05 28.09 27.44
N ASN A 374 9.27 28.12 26.36
CA ASN A 374 9.04 29.34 25.59
C ASN A 374 8.23 30.37 26.37
N ARG A 375 7.19 29.94 27.10
CA ARG A 375 6.43 30.82 28.01
C ARG A 375 7.31 31.43 29.12
N ARG A 376 8.22 30.66 29.69
CA ARG A 376 9.18 31.14 30.71
C ARG A 376 10.24 32.11 30.19
N ARG A 377 10.48 32.16 28.88
CA ARG A 377 11.44 33.10 28.25
C ARG A 377 10.79 34.43 27.83
N GLN A 378 9.46 34.51 27.86
CA GLN A 378 8.66 35.69 27.50
C GLN A 378 8.15 36.46 28.73
N LEU A 379 8.35 35.90 29.92
CA LEU A 379 8.22 36.55 31.22
C LEU A 379 9.62 36.99 31.67
#